data_AF-A0A7J4JCX0-F1
#
_entry.id   AF-A0A7J4JCX0-F1
#
_cell.length_a   1.000
_cell.length_b   1.000
_cell.length_c   1.000
_cell.angle_alpha   90.00
_cell.angle_beta   90.00
_cell.angle_gamma   90.00
#
_symmetry.space_group_name_H-M   'P 1'
#
loop_
_entity.id
_entity.type
_entity.pdbx_description
1 polymer ?
#
loop_
_entity_poly.entity_id
_entity_poly.type
_entity_poly.pdbx_seq_one_letter_code
_entity_poly.pdbx_strand_id
1 'polypeptide(L)'
;MNGRLLQYGRWGALIEESEILAMRAESLQDSDTRSSRELHGQAAALVEEALPLIPNEKFIFEPYAAFIVSAIVLYYKAGNFVAAKRVIGEYGNKVENDYHIGKLEEIV
;
A
#
# COMPACT_ATOMS: atom_id res chain seq x y z
N MET A 1 -17.05 -1.98 3.80
CA MET A 1 -17.65 -1.70 2.49
C MET A 1 -16.95 -2.62 1.51
N ASN A 2 -17.56 -3.73 1.11
CA ASN A 2 -16.92 -4.70 0.20
C ASN A 2 -17.51 -4.53 -1.21
N GLY A 3 -16.67 -4.52 -2.24
CA GLY A 3 -17.08 -4.57 -3.65
C GLY A 3 -17.03 -3.27 -4.46
N ARG A 4 -16.50 -2.16 -3.92
CA ARG A 4 -16.41 -0.87 -4.65
C ARG A 4 -15.41 -0.92 -5.80
N LEU A 5 -14.32 -1.67 -5.64
CA LEU A 5 -13.22 -1.73 -6.60
C LEU A 5 -13.24 -2.99 -7.46
N LEU A 6 -14.07 -3.99 -7.16
CA LEU A 6 -14.17 -5.23 -7.94
C LEU A 6 -14.47 -5.00 -9.43
N GLN A 7 -15.14 -3.89 -9.78
CA GLN A 7 -15.36 -3.48 -11.17
C GLN A 7 -14.07 -3.25 -11.97
N TYR A 8 -12.95 -3.01 -11.28
CA TYR A 8 -11.62 -2.84 -11.86
C TYR A 8 -10.83 -4.16 -11.94
N GLY A 9 -11.50 -5.31 -11.79
CA GLY A 9 -10.91 -6.63 -11.96
C GLY A 9 -9.91 -7.00 -10.85
N ARG A 10 -8.86 -7.75 -11.22
CA ARG A 10 -7.86 -8.26 -10.27
C ARG A 10 -7.20 -7.17 -9.44
N TRP A 11 -6.93 -6.02 -10.06
CA TRP A 11 -6.38 -4.86 -9.35
C TRP A 11 -7.24 -4.45 -8.17
N GLY A 12 -8.54 -4.23 -8.40
CA GLY A 12 -9.44 -3.79 -7.35
C GLY A 12 -9.67 -4.83 -6.26
N ALA A 13 -9.66 -6.12 -6.61
CA ALA A 13 -9.73 -7.20 -5.62
C ALA A 13 -8.53 -7.19 -4.66
N LEU A 14 -7.31 -7.02 -5.18
CA LEU A 14 -6.08 -6.95 -4.38
C LEU A 14 -6.09 -5.73 -3.43
N ILE A 15 -6.56 -4.58 -3.90
CA ILE A 15 -6.65 -3.37 -3.07
C ILE A 15 -7.68 -3.54 -1.94
N GLU A 16 -8.87 -4.08 -2.23
CA GLU A 16 -9.87 -4.32 -1.17
C GLU A 16 -9.37 -5.33 -0.13
N GLU A 17 -8.72 -6.41 -0.56
CA GLU A 17 -8.15 -7.39 0.36
C GLU A 17 -7.05 -6.77 1.23
N SER A 18 -6.16 -5.96 0.63
CA SER A 18 -5.18 -5.18 1.38
C SER A 18 -5.83 -4.26 2.42
N GLU A 19 -6.87 -3.51 2.05
CA GLU A 19 -7.58 -2.62 2.97
C GLU A 19 -8.18 -3.39 4.16
N ILE A 20 -8.76 -4.57 3.90
CA ILE A 20 -9.31 -5.45 4.94
C ILE A 20 -8.21 -5.91 5.90
N LEU A 21 -7.07 -6.36 5.38
CA LEU A 21 -5.94 -6.79 6.19
C LEU A 21 -5.37 -5.64 7.01
N ALA A 22 -5.20 -4.46 6.41
CA ALA A 22 -4.71 -3.27 7.11
C ALA A 22 -5.67 -2.85 8.25
N MET A 23 -6.99 -2.79 8.00
CA MET A 23 -7.97 -2.48 9.04
C MET A 23 -7.93 -3.48 10.21
N ARG A 24 -7.75 -4.77 9.90
CA ARG A 24 -7.60 -5.81 10.91
C ARG A 24 -6.28 -5.68 11.68
N ALA A 25 -5.21 -5.24 11.03
CA ALA A 25 -3.94 -5.00 11.68
C ALA A 25 -4.03 -3.84 12.68
N GLU A 26 -4.70 -2.73 12.31
CA GLU A 26 -4.92 -1.59 13.21
C GLU A 26 -5.74 -1.98 14.45
N SER A 27 -6.76 -2.83 14.30
CA SER A 27 -7.58 -3.27 15.44
C SER A 27 -6.83 -4.18 16.43
N LEU A 28 -5.72 -4.77 16.00
CA LEU A 28 -4.87 -5.64 16.81
C LEU A 28 -3.64 -4.94 17.39
N GLN A 29 -3.32 -3.71 16.96
CA GLN A 29 -2.04 -3.06 17.24
C GLN A 29 -1.67 -3.01 18.73
N ASP A 30 -2.65 -2.72 19.59
CA ASP A 30 -2.47 -2.58 21.04
C ASP A 30 -2.51 -3.90 21.82
N SER A 31 -3.04 -4.97 21.21
CA SER A 31 -3.31 -6.25 21.89
C SER A 31 -2.42 -7.39 21.41
N ASP A 32 -2.01 -7.37 20.13
CA ASP A 32 -1.12 -8.34 19.51
C ASP A 32 -0.31 -7.68 18.39
N THR A 33 0.77 -7.00 18.80
CA THR A 33 1.66 -6.27 17.90
C THR A 33 2.31 -7.19 16.87
N ARG A 34 2.55 -8.47 17.18
CA ARG A 34 3.15 -9.40 16.22
C ARG A 34 2.17 -9.72 15.09
N SER A 35 0.95 -10.14 15.43
CA SER A 35 -0.08 -10.42 14.44
C SER A 35 -0.44 -9.17 13.63
N SER A 36 -0.46 -8.00 14.28
CA SER A 36 -0.65 -6.71 13.60
C SER A 36 0.42 -6.48 12.52
N ARG A 37 1.71 -6.64 12.85
CA ARG A 37 2.82 -6.52 11.88
C ARG A 37 2.73 -7.51 10.73
N GLU A 38 2.38 -8.77 11.02
CA GLU A 38 2.23 -9.81 10.00
C GLU A 38 1.11 -9.44 9.00
N LEU A 39 -0.02 -8.92 9.49
CA LEU A 39 -1.13 -8.46 8.64
C LEU A 39 -0.76 -7.22 7.82
N HIS A 40 -0.05 -6.24 8.39
CA HIS A 40 0.48 -5.11 7.61
C HIS A 40 1.41 -5.57 6.49
N GLY A 41 2.24 -6.59 6.75
CA GLY A 41 3.15 -7.14 5.75
C GLY A 41 2.41 -7.84 4.59
N GLN A 42 1.34 -8.56 4.89
CA GLN A 42 0.47 -9.17 3.88
C GLN A 42 -0.28 -8.10 3.07
N ALA A 43 -0.83 -7.08 3.73
CA ALA A 43 -1.47 -5.95 3.07
C ALA A 43 -0.51 -5.24 2.10
N ALA A 44 0.71 -4.95 2.55
CA ALA A 44 1.74 -4.31 1.71
C ALA A 44 2.03 -5.12 0.43
N ALA A 45 2.17 -6.44 0.54
CA ALA A 45 2.43 -7.31 -0.59
C ALA A 45 1.30 -7.30 -1.63
N LEU A 46 0.04 -7.22 -1.17
CA LEU A 46 -1.12 -7.13 -2.06
C LEU A 46 -1.17 -5.80 -2.80
N VAL A 47 -0.89 -4.68 -2.13
CA VAL A 47 -0.78 -3.36 -2.81
C VAL A 47 0.32 -3.39 -3.85
N GLU A 48 1.47 -3.96 -3.51
CA GLU A 48 2.59 -4.04 -4.45
C GLU A 48 2.26 -4.91 -5.68
N GLU A 49 1.61 -6.06 -5.48
CA GLU A 49 1.12 -6.91 -6.58
C GLU A 49 0.12 -6.16 -7.47
N ALA A 50 -0.65 -5.23 -6.89
CA ALA A 50 -1.60 -4.41 -7.62
C ALA A 50 -0.93 -3.30 -8.43
N LEU A 51 0.24 -2.76 -8.03
CA LEU A 51 0.90 -1.64 -8.72
C LEU A 51 1.05 -1.81 -10.25
N PRO A 52 1.52 -2.96 -10.79
CA PRO A 52 1.63 -3.16 -12.25
C PRO A 52 0.26 -3.37 -12.94
N LEU A 53 -0.80 -3.61 -12.17
CA LEU A 53 -2.15 -3.89 -12.68
C LEU A 53 -3.06 -2.65 -12.65
N ILE A 54 -2.54 -1.49 -12.21
CA ILE A 54 -3.33 -0.26 -12.11
C ILE A 54 -3.99 0.03 -13.47
N PRO A 55 -5.34 0.12 -13.51
CA PRO A 55 -6.04 0.37 -14.75
C PRO A 55 -5.51 1.62 -15.42
N ASN A 56 -5.14 1.51 -16.69
CA ASN A 56 -4.61 2.61 -17.49
C ASN A 56 -5.76 3.51 -17.96
N GLU A 57 -6.58 3.99 -17.02
CA GLU A 57 -7.49 5.08 -17.27
C GLU A 57 -6.67 6.37 -17.28
N LYS A 58 -6.75 7.10 -18.40
CA LYS A 58 -5.88 8.19 -18.87
C LYS A 58 -5.47 9.30 -17.87
N PHE A 59 -5.90 9.29 -16.61
CA PHE A 59 -5.69 10.37 -15.64
C PHE A 59 -5.43 9.94 -14.18
N ILE A 60 -5.07 8.69 -13.90
CA ILE A 60 -4.86 8.21 -12.52
C ILE A 60 -3.38 8.30 -12.09
N PHE A 61 -2.72 9.44 -12.29
CA PHE A 61 -1.36 9.64 -11.77
C PHE A 61 -1.35 9.79 -10.23
N GLU A 62 -2.36 10.48 -9.70
CA GLU A 62 -2.44 10.76 -8.27
C GLU A 62 -2.78 9.50 -7.44
N PRO A 63 -3.73 8.63 -7.84
CA PRO A 63 -3.91 7.38 -7.13
C PRO A 63 -2.72 6.42 -7.30
N TYR A 64 -2.02 6.43 -8.44
CA TYR A 64 -0.80 5.64 -8.61
C TYR A 64 0.25 5.98 -7.55
N ALA A 65 0.54 7.27 -7.35
CA ALA A 65 1.44 7.74 -6.30
C ALA A 65 0.93 7.35 -4.89
N ALA A 66 -0.37 7.48 -4.63
CA ALA A 66 -0.98 7.09 -3.36
C ALA A 66 -0.80 5.60 -3.04
N PHE A 67 -0.94 4.71 -4.02
CA PHE A 67 -0.74 3.27 -3.82
C PHE A 67 0.72 2.91 -3.54
N ILE A 68 1.68 3.60 -4.18
CA ILE A 68 3.12 3.42 -3.88
C ILE A 68 3.39 3.79 -2.42
N VAL A 69 2.95 4.97 -1.98
CA VAL A 69 3.11 5.42 -0.59
C VAL A 69 2.42 4.45 0.38
N SER A 70 1.24 3.96 0.04
CA SER A 70 0.50 2.99 0.85
C SER A 70 1.31 1.70 1.09
N ALA A 71 1.85 1.09 0.02
CA ALA A 71 2.69 -0.10 0.14
C ALA A 71 3.91 0.13 1.05
N ILE A 72 4.56 1.28 0.90
CA ILE A 72 5.73 1.67 1.71
C ILE A 72 5.34 1.81 3.19
N VAL A 73 4.27 2.56 3.49
CA VAL A 73 3.75 2.72 4.86
C VAL A 73 3.44 1.37 5.49
N LEU A 74 2.75 0.48 4.76
CA LEU A 74 2.37 -0.83 5.26
C LEU A 74 3.60 -1.70 5.55
N TYR A 75 4.64 -1.67 4.69
CA TYR A 75 5.89 -2.36 4.98
C TYR A 75 6.62 -1.79 6.20
N TYR A 76 6.60 -0.46 6.41
CA TYR A 76 7.14 0.15 7.62
C TYR A 76 6.40 -0.28 8.87
N LYS A 77 5.05 -0.27 8.84
CA LYS A 77 4.22 -0.78 9.94
C LYS A 77 4.48 -2.25 10.23
N ALA A 78 4.74 -3.05 9.20
CA ALA A 78 5.16 -4.45 9.32
C ALA A 78 6.59 -4.63 9.88
N GLY A 79 7.39 -3.55 9.96
CA GLY A 79 8.81 -3.61 10.30
C GLY A 79 9.71 -4.17 9.19
N ASN A 80 9.21 -4.27 7.95
CA ASN A 80 9.96 -4.76 6.80
C ASN A 80 10.59 -3.60 6.02
N PHE A 81 11.59 -2.97 6.63
CA PHE A 81 12.28 -1.81 6.04
C PHE A 81 13.04 -2.14 4.75
N VAL A 82 13.45 -3.40 4.57
CA VAL A 82 14.11 -3.85 3.34
C VAL A 82 13.15 -3.80 2.17
N ALA A 83 11.94 -4.34 2.33
CA ALA A 83 10.90 -4.26 1.30
C ALA A 83 10.50 -2.80 1.04
N ALA A 84 10.30 -2.00 2.09
CA ALA A 84 9.96 -0.58 1.93
C ALA A 84 11.00 0.19 1.10
N LYS A 85 12.30 0.03 1.40
CA LYS A 85 13.39 0.64 0.62
C LYS A 85 13.42 0.17 -0.83
N ARG A 86 13.13 -1.12 -1.07
CA ARG A 86 13.05 -1.66 -2.43
C ARG A 86 11.91 -1.00 -3.21
N VAL A 87 10.72 -0.91 -2.63
CA VAL A 87 9.56 -0.25 -3.28
C VAL A 87 9.86 1.22 -3.57
N ILE A 88 10.52 1.94 -2.64
CA ILE A 88 11.00 3.31 -2.89
C ILE A 88 11.96 3.36 -4.09
N GLY A 89 12.94 2.46 -4.15
CA GLY A 89 13.90 2.42 -5.25
C GLY A 89 13.28 2.10 -6.61
N GLU A 90 12.29 1.21 -6.65
CA GLU A 90 11.63 0.76 -7.88
C GLU A 90 10.55 1.72 -8.38
N TYR A 91 9.80 2.35 -7.46
CA TYR A 91 8.59 3.13 -7.79
C TYR A 91 8.62 4.57 -7.29
N GLY A 92 9.54 4.94 -6.39
CA GLY A 92 9.56 6.26 -5.76
C GLY A 92 9.73 7.41 -6.75
N ASN A 93 10.43 7.19 -7.86
CA ASN A 93 10.57 8.19 -8.93
C ASN A 93 9.25 8.48 -9.69
N LYS A 94 8.21 7.66 -9.49
CA LYS A 94 6.87 7.87 -10.06
C LYS A 94 5.95 8.64 -9.10
N VAL A 95 6.45 9.01 -7.92
CA VAL A 95 5.75 9.84 -6.96
C VAL A 95 6.12 11.30 -7.23
N GLU A 96 5.31 11.97 -8.05
CA GLU A 96 5.57 13.35 -8.50
C GLU A 96 4.77 14.41 -7.73
N ASN A 97 3.85 13.98 -6.86
CA ASN A 97 2.98 14.86 -6.10
C ASN A 97 3.60 15.22 -4.74
N ASP A 98 3.78 16.52 -4.47
CA ASP A 98 4.45 17.05 -3.27
C ASP A 98 3.88 16.51 -1.95
N TYR A 99 2.56 16.28 -1.86
CA TYR A 99 1.95 15.69 -0.67
C TYR A 99 2.46 14.26 -0.42
N HIS A 100 2.55 13.45 -1.47
CA HIS A 100 3.04 12.08 -1.39
C HIS A 100 4.55 12.03 -1.19
N ILE A 101 5.30 12.98 -1.76
CA ILE A 101 6.74 13.14 -1.51
C ILE A 101 6.98 13.45 -0.03
N GLY A 102 6.26 14.44 0.54
CA GLY A 102 6.38 14.76 1.97
C GLY A 102 6.04 13.57 2.87
N LYS A 103 5.05 12.75 2.48
CA LYS A 103 4.75 11.49 3.19
C LYS A 103 5.89 10.47 3.12
N LEU A 104 6.59 10.36 2.00
CA LEU A 104 7.77 9.51 1.89
C LEU A 104 8.92 10.02 2.74
N GLU A 105 9.16 11.33 2.76
CA GLU A 105 10.20 11.96 3.59
C GLU A 105 9.95 11.80 5.10
N GLU A 106 8.68 11.79 5.55
CA GLU A 106 8.34 11.50 6.96
C GLU A 106 8.69 10.05 7.38
N ILE A 107 8.77 9.14 6.41
CA ILE A 107 8.95 7.69 6.63
C ILE A 107 10.44 7.29 6.56
N VAL A 108 11.24 7.97 5.72
CA VAL A 108 12.66 7.67 5.47
C VAL A 108 13.56 8.34 6.50
#